data_AF-X8I909-F1
#
_entry.id   AF-X8I909-F1
#
_cell.length_a   1.000
_cell.length_b   1.000
_cell.length_c   1.000
_cell.angle_alpha   90.00
_cell.angle_beta   90.00
_cell.angle_gamma   90.00
#
_symmetry.space_group_name_H-M   'P 1'
#
loop_
_entity.id
_entity.type
_entity.pdbx_description
1 polymer ?
#
loop_
_entity_poly.entity_id
_entity_poly.type
_entity_poly.pdbx_seq_one_letter_code
_entity_poly.pdbx_strand_id
1 'polypeptide(L)'
;MFEKIKKFFLLFSVIFLIAGVTSFTAYNWANMSNVEKLAIPSVLIVAGLIAYLFLEKEIYKNLAIFFSSFMIGTLFAVYGQVYQTGADVWILFRNWAIFLIIPMVATGYYSVMTLFSIVVAIATSFYLDLYLSGAIIPFLSSLIFGVILIVYPFLQKSFKFKFNNVFYNTMIGIFYICFIASGSIAINEDDYGFIAIILYLAFVGVVYLVGYGQLKKITVKVLSITSLGFFGVAVIMKMIKNIFFTDVTLYILLSLLVIIGTIAGVVKSVSKLENENIKKFTNIVVGFLKVFAFFLLIALVFSFLSLMGLEEGSLIVISVILIVFSYFAAKMLNFEKDKLEIVAFIAGLICLGIYLGSYFDMKPLTILLIITIIYDVFWFTMPTRALDLLLLPLHYFLLGDFLVEKLEYIDFYYIIIFVALIIEGYFVYRKDLLSNEKIKRILCGNEVTLLIMSTMWIYYMGIGMFLVNALLDLSSNARYYNVVLVMLTAIIGLFIIYREIKNPTLKIVLSVMLIALNYFAYSETLSLAITLLLMLIYAFRDSKWGLTVSTLATTYVIFVYYLGFYKTLLDKSIALSISGGLLLVAYLVLKYGFKGVEANE
;
A
#
# COMPACT_ATOMS: atom_id res chain seq x y z
N MET A 1 10.97 -15.85 -17.89
CA MET A 1 9.66 -15.17 -17.84
C MET A 1 8.54 -16.06 -17.28
N PHE A 2 8.31 -17.23 -17.88
CA PHE A 2 7.22 -18.16 -17.54
C PHE A 2 7.21 -18.59 -16.06
N GLU A 3 8.39 -18.77 -15.46
CA GLU A 3 8.55 -19.09 -14.03
C GLU A 3 8.03 -18.02 -13.08
N LYS A 4 8.13 -16.72 -13.44
CA LYS A 4 7.61 -15.62 -12.60
C LYS A 4 6.08 -15.69 -12.52
N ILE A 5 5.42 -15.97 -13.65
CA ILE A 5 3.95 -16.10 -13.75
C ILE A 5 3.47 -17.33 -12.98
N LYS A 6 4.14 -18.47 -13.16
CA LYS A 6 3.86 -19.69 -12.39
C LYS A 6 3.92 -19.42 -10.88
N LYS A 7 4.99 -18.76 -10.41
CA LYS A 7 5.12 -18.39 -8.99
C LYS A 7 4.03 -17.42 -8.53
N PHE A 8 3.70 -16.42 -9.34
CA PHE A 8 2.64 -15.46 -9.04
C PHE A 8 1.29 -16.15 -8.81
N PHE A 9 0.85 -17.01 -9.74
CA PHE A 9 -0.40 -17.75 -9.61
C PHE A 9 -0.43 -18.67 -8.39
N LEU A 10 0.67 -19.38 -8.15
CA LEU A 10 0.78 -20.22 -6.97
C LEU A 10 0.65 -19.40 -5.67
N LEU A 11 1.37 -18.28 -5.55
CA LEU A 11 1.34 -17.46 -4.34
C LEU A 11 -0.05 -16.86 -4.07
N PHE A 12 -0.65 -16.23 -5.08
CA PHE A 12 -1.98 -15.61 -4.93
C PHE A 12 -3.08 -16.66 -4.76
N SER A 13 -2.95 -17.86 -5.33
CA SER A 13 -3.88 -18.95 -5.06
C SER A 13 -3.94 -19.30 -3.58
N VAL A 14 -2.79 -19.44 -2.91
CA VAL A 14 -2.71 -19.75 -1.48
C VAL A 14 -3.27 -18.60 -0.65
N ILE A 15 -2.94 -17.34 -0.99
CA ILE A 15 -3.45 -16.16 -0.28
C ILE A 15 -4.97 -16.08 -0.35
N PHE A 16 -5.57 -16.27 -1.52
CA PHE A 16 -7.03 -16.22 -1.67
C PHE A 16 -7.74 -17.42 -1.06
N LEU A 17 -7.14 -18.61 -1.07
CA LEU A 17 -7.68 -19.75 -0.34
C LEU A 17 -7.67 -19.48 1.17
N ILE A 18 -6.58 -18.92 1.71
CA ILE A 18 -6.52 -18.51 3.13
C ILE A 18 -7.64 -17.53 3.44
N ALA A 19 -7.75 -16.45 2.66
CA ALA A 19 -8.75 -15.40 2.86
C ALA A 19 -10.20 -15.92 2.70
N GLY A 20 -10.41 -16.83 1.75
CA GLY A 20 -11.69 -17.50 1.52
C GLY A 20 -12.11 -18.36 2.70
N VAL A 21 -11.22 -19.24 3.18
CA VAL A 21 -11.49 -20.10 4.35
C VAL A 21 -11.69 -19.27 5.62
N THR A 22 -10.89 -18.23 5.84
CA THR A 22 -11.04 -17.40 7.04
C THR A 22 -12.36 -16.64 7.04
N SER A 23 -12.77 -16.12 5.88
CA SER A 23 -14.08 -15.47 5.72
C SER A 23 -15.23 -16.46 5.90
N PHE A 24 -15.07 -17.70 5.41
CA PHE A 24 -16.03 -18.78 5.59
C PHE A 24 -16.28 -19.05 7.08
N THR A 25 -15.20 -19.16 7.85
CA THR A 25 -15.28 -19.40 9.29
C THR A 25 -15.82 -18.19 10.04
N ALA A 26 -15.47 -16.97 9.61
CA ALA A 26 -15.96 -15.74 10.22
C ALA A 26 -17.48 -15.54 10.03
N TYR A 27 -18.07 -16.08 8.95
CA TYR A 27 -19.51 -16.06 8.72
C TYR A 27 -20.30 -16.82 9.79
N ASN A 28 -19.67 -17.74 10.52
CA ASN A 28 -20.24 -18.46 11.67
C ASN A 28 -21.60 -19.14 11.36
N TRP A 29 -21.59 -20.13 10.48
CA TRP A 29 -22.77 -20.88 10.03
C TRP A 29 -23.65 -21.39 11.18
N ALA A 30 -24.90 -20.91 11.26
CA ALA A 30 -25.84 -21.37 12.29
C ALA A 30 -26.19 -22.86 12.16
N ASN A 31 -26.24 -23.38 10.93
CA ASN A 31 -26.70 -24.75 10.66
C ASN A 31 -25.61 -25.82 10.79
N MET A 32 -24.33 -25.44 10.91
CA MET A 32 -23.23 -26.39 11.13
C MET A 32 -23.10 -26.72 12.61
N SER A 33 -22.93 -28.00 12.91
CA SER A 33 -22.61 -28.45 14.26
C SER A 33 -21.26 -27.92 14.73
N ASN A 34 -21.09 -27.83 16.04
CA ASN A 34 -19.84 -27.38 16.67
C ASN A 34 -18.63 -28.23 16.23
N VAL A 35 -18.85 -29.53 16.01
CA VAL A 35 -17.82 -30.47 15.56
C VAL A 35 -17.39 -30.15 14.13
N GLU A 36 -18.34 -29.92 13.22
CA GLU A 36 -18.04 -29.56 11.82
C GLU A 36 -17.27 -28.25 11.73
N LYS A 37 -17.67 -27.24 12.52
CA LYS A 37 -16.98 -25.95 12.56
C LYS A 37 -15.51 -26.11 12.95
N LEU A 38 -15.21 -26.89 13.98
CA LEU A 38 -13.83 -27.15 14.43
C LEU A 38 -13.06 -28.06 13.47
N ALA A 39 -13.74 -29.05 12.86
CA ALA A 39 -13.12 -30.01 11.98
C ALA A 39 -12.51 -29.37 10.73
N ILE A 40 -13.17 -28.36 10.13
CA ILE A 40 -12.70 -27.71 8.90
C ILE A 40 -11.26 -27.16 9.03
N PRO A 41 -10.97 -26.22 9.94
CA PRO A 41 -9.61 -25.71 10.09
C PRO A 41 -8.64 -26.80 10.61
N SER A 42 -9.07 -27.72 11.47
CA SER A 42 -8.22 -28.83 11.94
C SER A 42 -7.74 -29.73 10.80
N VAL A 43 -8.65 -30.16 9.92
CA VAL A 43 -8.30 -31.00 8.75
C VAL A 43 -7.37 -30.24 7.81
N LEU A 44 -7.61 -28.94 7.58
CA LEU A 44 -6.75 -28.11 6.73
C LEU A 44 -5.33 -27.94 7.31
N ILE A 45 -5.19 -27.80 8.63
CA ILE A 45 -3.88 -27.79 9.31
C ILE A 45 -3.15 -29.10 9.04
N VAL A 46 -3.81 -30.24 9.30
CA VAL A 46 -3.22 -31.58 9.12
C VAL A 46 -2.86 -31.82 7.66
N ALA A 47 -3.74 -31.47 6.72
CA ALA A 47 -3.49 -31.62 5.29
C ALA A 47 -2.26 -30.81 4.85
N GLY A 48 -2.11 -29.57 5.30
CA GLY A 48 -0.93 -28.76 4.97
C GLY A 48 0.36 -29.25 5.65
N LEU A 49 0.28 -29.84 6.86
CA LEU A 49 1.43 -30.50 7.50
C LEU A 49 1.85 -31.77 6.76
N ILE A 50 0.90 -32.60 6.37
CA ILE A 50 1.14 -33.78 5.52
C ILE A 50 1.79 -33.31 4.20
N ALA A 51 1.21 -32.31 3.54
CA ALA A 51 1.78 -31.75 2.31
C ALA A 51 3.22 -31.26 2.54
N TYR A 52 3.51 -30.56 3.64
CA TYR A 52 4.87 -30.13 3.97
C TYR A 52 5.87 -31.31 4.08
N LEU A 53 5.45 -32.45 4.61
CA LEU A 53 6.30 -33.63 4.77
C LEU A 53 6.55 -34.35 3.43
N PHE A 54 5.54 -34.46 2.57
CA PHE A 54 5.61 -35.23 1.32
C PHE A 54 6.05 -34.40 0.09
N LEU A 55 5.90 -33.08 0.11
CA LEU A 55 6.32 -32.25 -1.01
C LEU A 55 7.85 -32.12 -1.06
N GLU A 56 8.43 -32.36 -2.22
CA GLU A 56 9.89 -32.32 -2.41
C GLU A 56 10.41 -30.89 -2.63
N LYS A 57 9.71 -30.08 -3.44
CA LYS A 57 10.18 -28.72 -3.77
C LYS A 57 9.95 -27.76 -2.60
N GLU A 58 10.99 -27.04 -2.24
CA GLU A 58 11.02 -26.09 -1.12
C GLU A 58 9.89 -25.06 -1.19
N ILE A 59 9.57 -24.53 -2.37
CA ILE A 59 8.47 -23.56 -2.54
C ILE A 59 7.11 -24.11 -2.10
N TYR A 60 6.81 -25.38 -2.40
CA TYR A 60 5.53 -25.98 -2.02
C TYR A 60 5.50 -26.30 -0.54
N LYS A 61 6.61 -26.80 0.02
CA LYS A 61 6.75 -27.01 1.47
C LYS A 61 6.50 -25.70 2.22
N ASN A 62 7.20 -24.64 1.82
CA ASN A 62 7.10 -23.32 2.44
C ASN A 62 5.68 -22.74 2.37
N LEU A 63 4.96 -22.95 1.27
CA LEU A 63 3.57 -22.51 1.14
C LEU A 63 2.60 -23.38 1.93
N ALA A 64 2.81 -24.70 1.97
CA ALA A 64 1.98 -25.60 2.76
C ALA A 64 2.10 -25.30 4.26
N ILE A 65 3.33 -25.10 4.76
CA ILE A 65 3.52 -24.74 6.17
C ILE A 65 2.99 -23.35 6.50
N PHE A 66 3.10 -22.39 5.57
CA PHE A 66 2.51 -21.05 5.74
C PHE A 66 0.97 -21.12 5.79
N PHE A 67 0.36 -21.90 4.91
CA PHE A 67 -1.08 -22.15 4.91
C PHE A 67 -1.54 -22.79 6.23
N SER A 68 -0.91 -23.89 6.66
CA SER A 68 -1.21 -24.52 7.96
C SER A 68 -1.02 -23.56 9.12
N SER A 69 0.05 -22.76 9.12
CA SER A 69 0.34 -21.75 10.14
C SER A 69 -0.77 -20.71 10.25
N PHE A 70 -1.41 -20.35 9.13
CA PHE A 70 -2.55 -19.45 9.14
C PHE A 70 -3.82 -20.12 9.64
N MET A 71 -4.08 -21.37 9.22
CA MET A 71 -5.25 -22.14 9.65
C MET A 71 -5.29 -22.40 11.16
N ILE A 72 -4.13 -22.40 11.85
CA ILE A 72 -4.07 -22.40 13.32
C ILE A 72 -4.82 -21.20 13.91
N GLY A 73 -4.65 -19.99 13.35
CA GLY A 73 -5.39 -18.81 13.79
C GLY A 73 -6.89 -18.94 13.51
N THR A 74 -7.23 -19.47 12.35
CA THR A 74 -8.62 -19.79 11.97
C THR A 74 -9.28 -20.76 12.95
N LEU A 75 -8.56 -21.80 13.39
CA LEU A 75 -9.03 -22.75 14.39
C LEU A 75 -9.36 -22.05 15.72
N PHE A 76 -8.49 -21.17 16.20
CA PHE A 76 -8.75 -20.41 17.43
C PHE A 76 -9.91 -19.42 17.30
N ALA A 77 -10.10 -18.82 16.12
CA ALA A 77 -11.27 -17.99 15.84
C ALA A 77 -12.57 -18.80 15.96
N VAL A 78 -12.62 -19.98 15.34
CA VAL A 78 -13.78 -20.87 15.43
C VAL A 78 -13.98 -21.38 16.86
N TYR A 79 -12.91 -21.72 17.57
CA TYR A 79 -12.99 -22.14 18.97
C TYR A 79 -13.66 -21.07 19.84
N GLY A 80 -13.28 -19.80 19.69
CA GLY A 80 -13.91 -18.68 20.39
C GLY A 80 -15.39 -18.52 20.04
N GLN A 81 -15.78 -18.75 18.79
CA GLN A 81 -17.19 -18.71 18.36
C GLN A 81 -18.02 -19.87 18.95
N VAL A 82 -17.49 -21.10 18.91
CA VAL A 82 -18.20 -22.33 19.31
C VAL A 82 -18.43 -22.37 20.82
N TYR A 83 -17.40 -22.05 21.60
CA TYR A 83 -17.47 -22.16 23.06
C TYR A 83 -17.83 -20.84 23.73
N GLN A 84 -18.02 -19.76 22.97
CA GLN A 84 -18.34 -18.42 23.46
C GLN A 84 -17.59 -18.09 24.74
N THR A 85 -16.27 -18.27 24.72
CA THR A 85 -15.47 -18.35 25.95
C THR A 85 -15.42 -17.06 26.76
N GLY A 86 -16.16 -16.01 26.36
CA GLY A 86 -16.08 -14.66 26.91
C GLY A 86 -14.67 -14.07 26.82
N ALA A 87 -13.79 -14.72 26.05
CA ALA A 87 -12.37 -14.43 26.03
C ALA A 87 -12.13 -13.25 25.10
N ASP A 88 -11.46 -12.23 25.61
CA ASP A 88 -11.05 -11.07 24.83
C ASP A 88 -10.28 -11.47 23.57
N VAL A 89 -10.40 -10.65 22.52
CA VAL A 89 -9.80 -10.89 21.20
C VAL A 89 -8.30 -11.18 21.29
N TRP A 90 -7.56 -10.58 22.24
CA TRP A 90 -6.14 -10.81 22.41
C TRP A 90 -5.79 -12.27 22.76
N ILE A 91 -6.68 -13.01 23.42
CA ILE A 91 -6.48 -14.41 23.82
C ILE A 91 -6.33 -15.31 22.58
N LEU A 92 -7.12 -15.05 21.55
CA LEU A 92 -7.03 -15.72 20.25
C LEU A 92 -5.65 -15.51 19.64
N PHE A 93 -5.23 -14.24 19.48
CA PHE A 93 -3.96 -13.92 18.83
C PHE A 93 -2.75 -14.38 19.65
N ARG A 94 -2.82 -14.35 20.99
CA ARG A 94 -1.80 -14.93 21.87
C ARG A 94 -1.65 -16.42 21.63
N ASN A 95 -2.76 -17.18 21.65
CA ASN A 95 -2.70 -18.63 21.44
C ASN A 95 -2.21 -18.95 20.02
N TRP A 96 -2.64 -18.19 19.01
CA TRP A 96 -2.11 -18.31 17.67
C TRP A 96 -0.59 -18.08 17.63
N ALA A 97 -0.08 -17.01 18.24
CA ALA A 97 1.36 -16.73 18.33
C ALA A 97 2.14 -17.88 19.00
N ILE A 98 1.64 -18.42 20.11
CA ILE A 98 2.29 -19.54 20.82
C ILE A 98 2.42 -20.76 19.89
N PHE A 99 1.36 -21.12 19.18
CA PHE A 99 1.39 -22.27 18.27
C PHE A 99 2.24 -22.02 17.02
N LEU A 100 2.40 -20.76 16.59
CA LEU A 100 3.30 -20.39 15.49
C LEU A 100 4.79 -20.56 15.83
N ILE A 101 5.17 -20.67 17.12
CA ILE A 101 6.57 -20.92 17.50
C ILE A 101 7.07 -22.23 16.89
N ILE A 102 6.23 -23.27 16.85
CA ILE A 102 6.60 -24.59 16.32
C ILE A 102 7.00 -24.53 14.85
N PRO A 103 6.14 -24.11 13.89
CA PRO A 103 6.53 -24.03 12.48
C PRO A 103 7.61 -22.98 12.24
N MET A 104 7.67 -21.91 13.04
CA MET A 104 8.73 -20.90 12.95
C MET A 104 10.11 -21.49 13.23
N VAL A 105 10.23 -22.24 14.34
CA VAL A 105 11.49 -22.89 14.75
C VAL A 105 11.76 -24.16 13.94
N ALA A 106 10.75 -24.86 13.44
CA ALA A 106 10.99 -26.03 12.61
C ALA A 106 11.57 -25.66 11.24
N THR A 107 11.12 -24.54 10.66
CA THR A 107 11.40 -24.23 9.24
C THR A 107 12.35 -23.06 9.02
N GLY A 108 12.43 -22.11 9.95
CA GLY A 108 13.13 -20.85 9.70
C GLY A 108 12.54 -20.02 8.54
N TYR A 109 11.33 -20.36 8.07
CA TYR A 109 10.76 -19.76 6.88
C TYR A 109 10.30 -18.33 7.15
N TYR A 110 10.81 -17.39 6.34
CA TYR A 110 10.63 -15.96 6.60
C TYR A 110 9.16 -15.52 6.61
N SER A 111 8.28 -16.11 5.78
CA SER A 111 6.87 -15.71 5.77
C SER A 111 6.14 -16.15 7.05
N VAL A 112 6.50 -17.31 7.62
CA VAL A 112 5.97 -17.77 8.92
C VAL A 112 6.53 -16.91 10.05
N MET A 113 7.81 -16.55 10.00
CA MET A 113 8.40 -15.59 10.94
C MET A 113 7.70 -14.23 10.87
N THR A 114 7.43 -13.72 9.67
CA THR A 114 6.69 -12.45 9.49
C THR A 114 5.27 -12.54 10.01
N LEU A 115 4.57 -13.66 9.75
CA LEU A 115 3.23 -13.91 10.30
C LEU A 115 3.27 -13.90 11.84
N PHE A 116 4.22 -14.62 12.45
CA PHE A 116 4.44 -14.60 13.90
C PHE A 116 4.67 -13.18 14.42
N SER A 117 5.55 -12.40 13.80
CA SER A 117 5.81 -11.01 14.19
C SER A 117 4.53 -10.15 14.22
N ILE A 118 3.72 -10.26 13.15
CA ILE A 118 2.48 -9.50 13.01
C ILE A 118 1.45 -9.96 14.05
N VAL A 119 1.28 -11.27 14.22
CA VAL A 119 0.32 -11.84 15.18
C VAL A 119 0.67 -11.44 16.61
N VAL A 120 1.96 -11.45 16.98
CA VAL A 120 2.40 -10.98 18.31
C VAL A 120 2.16 -9.49 18.50
N ALA A 121 2.43 -8.67 17.48
CA ALA A 121 2.15 -7.23 17.54
C ALA A 121 0.65 -6.94 17.71
N ILE A 122 -0.21 -7.65 16.97
CA ILE A 122 -1.67 -7.54 17.08
C ILE A 122 -2.16 -8.03 18.45
N ALA A 123 -1.67 -9.18 18.93
CA ALA A 123 -2.00 -9.69 20.26
C ALA A 123 -1.64 -8.68 21.36
N THR A 124 -0.46 -8.05 21.22
CA THR A 124 0.00 -7.01 22.15
C THR A 124 -0.89 -5.78 22.09
N SER A 125 -1.28 -5.33 20.89
CA SER A 125 -2.20 -4.19 20.74
C SER A 125 -3.52 -4.45 21.47
N PHE A 126 -4.19 -5.57 21.15
CA PHE A 126 -5.47 -5.89 21.78
C PHE A 126 -5.37 -6.12 23.30
N TYR A 127 -4.24 -6.64 23.79
CA TYR A 127 -4.04 -6.78 25.23
C TYR A 127 -3.86 -5.40 25.89
N LEU A 128 -3.11 -4.50 25.28
CA LEU A 128 -2.90 -3.16 25.81
C LEU A 128 -4.17 -2.31 25.74
N ASP A 129 -5.01 -2.50 24.72
CA ASP A 129 -6.32 -1.85 24.58
C ASP A 129 -7.27 -2.14 25.76
N LEU A 130 -7.05 -3.21 26.53
CA LEU A 130 -7.84 -3.51 27.73
C LEU A 130 -7.52 -2.60 28.92
N TYR A 131 -6.32 -2.01 28.95
CA TYR A 131 -5.80 -1.29 30.12
C TYR A 131 -5.34 0.14 29.82
N LEU A 132 -5.01 0.42 28.55
CA LEU A 132 -4.49 1.69 28.07
C LEU A 132 -5.43 2.27 27.01
N SER A 133 -5.22 3.52 26.65
CA SER A 133 -5.93 4.22 25.58
C SER A 133 -4.97 5.15 24.83
N GLY A 134 -5.35 5.55 23.62
CA GLY A 134 -4.56 6.49 22.82
C GLY A 134 -3.39 5.85 22.06
N ALA A 135 -2.49 6.69 21.60
CA ALA A 135 -1.38 6.35 20.71
C ALA A 135 -0.25 5.57 21.40
N ILE A 136 -0.25 5.47 22.74
CA ILE A 136 0.70 4.62 23.46
C ILE A 136 0.56 3.13 23.08
N ILE A 137 -0.65 2.67 22.74
CA ILE A 137 -0.91 1.28 22.36
C ILE A 137 -0.18 0.89 21.06
N PRO A 138 -0.40 1.57 19.91
CA PRO A 138 0.32 1.24 18.69
C PRO A 138 1.83 1.47 18.82
N PHE A 139 2.28 2.40 19.67
CA PHE A 139 3.70 2.59 19.97
C PHE A 139 4.30 1.38 20.67
N LEU A 140 3.70 0.92 21.76
CA LEU A 140 4.15 -0.26 22.50
C LEU A 140 4.04 -1.55 21.66
N SER A 141 2.99 -1.69 20.85
CA SER A 141 2.86 -2.80 19.91
C SER A 141 3.99 -2.80 18.87
N SER A 142 4.37 -1.64 18.35
CA SER A 142 5.47 -1.54 17.37
C SER A 142 6.84 -1.94 17.92
N LEU A 143 7.05 -1.89 19.24
CA LEU A 143 8.26 -2.37 19.91
C LEU A 143 8.51 -3.86 19.65
N ILE A 144 7.47 -4.66 19.43
CA ILE A 144 7.58 -6.08 19.11
C ILE A 144 8.49 -6.29 17.89
N PHE A 145 8.37 -5.46 16.85
CA PHE A 145 9.26 -5.56 15.69
C PHE A 145 10.71 -5.24 16.05
N GLY A 146 10.95 -4.30 16.97
CA GLY A 146 12.27 -3.99 17.52
C GLY A 146 12.85 -5.15 18.32
N VAL A 147 12.06 -5.77 19.20
CA VAL A 147 12.45 -6.99 19.94
C VAL A 147 12.80 -8.12 18.98
N ILE A 148 12.02 -8.32 17.92
CA ILE A 148 12.29 -9.36 16.92
C ILE A 148 13.59 -9.08 16.16
N LEU A 149 13.89 -7.82 15.82
CA LEU A 149 15.17 -7.44 15.23
C LEU A 149 16.36 -7.73 16.15
N ILE A 150 16.19 -7.50 17.45
CA ILE A 150 17.21 -7.76 18.47
C ILE A 150 17.41 -9.27 18.64
N VAL A 151 16.32 -10.04 18.73
CA VAL A 151 16.33 -11.47 19.09
C VAL A 151 16.65 -12.36 17.88
N TYR A 152 16.26 -11.97 16.67
CA TYR A 152 16.41 -12.80 15.46
C TYR A 152 17.85 -13.29 15.21
N PRO A 153 18.92 -12.47 15.32
CA PRO A 153 20.30 -12.95 15.17
C PRO A 153 20.68 -14.03 16.18
N PHE A 154 20.12 -13.98 17.40
CA PHE A 154 20.36 -14.99 18.44
C PHE A 154 19.58 -16.28 18.16
N LEU A 155 18.31 -16.16 17.74
CA LEU A 155 17.50 -17.31 17.31
C LEU A 155 18.14 -18.02 16.12
N GLN A 156 18.61 -17.24 15.13
CA GLN A 156 19.29 -17.76 13.94
C GLN A 156 20.52 -18.60 14.31
N LYS A 157 21.33 -18.15 15.29
CA LYS A 157 22.48 -18.91 15.79
C LYS A 157 22.06 -20.15 16.59
N SER A 158 21.09 -20.00 17.48
CA SER A 158 20.65 -21.05 18.41
C SER A 158 20.02 -22.23 17.67
N PHE A 159 19.16 -21.95 16.69
CA PHE A 159 18.47 -22.96 15.90
C PHE A 159 19.11 -23.23 14.52
N LYS A 160 20.28 -22.64 14.25
CA LYS A 160 21.10 -22.85 13.04
C LYS A 160 20.36 -22.61 11.71
N PHE A 161 19.40 -21.68 11.67
CA PHE A 161 18.76 -21.30 10.40
C PHE A 161 19.72 -20.46 9.53
N LYS A 162 19.44 -20.40 8.22
CA LYS A 162 20.11 -19.46 7.33
C LYS A 162 19.61 -18.04 7.62
N PHE A 163 20.53 -17.10 7.85
CA PHE A 163 20.16 -15.69 8.03
C PHE A 163 19.47 -15.15 6.77
N ASN A 164 18.21 -14.74 6.92
CA ASN A 164 17.42 -14.25 5.81
C ASN A 164 17.43 -12.71 5.78
N ASN A 165 18.19 -12.17 4.83
CA ASN A 165 18.28 -10.72 4.63
C ASN A 165 16.94 -10.07 4.23
N VAL A 166 16.06 -10.80 3.54
CA VAL A 166 14.74 -10.28 3.15
C VAL A 166 13.90 -10.08 4.40
N PHE A 167 13.78 -11.11 5.25
CA PHE A 167 13.07 -11.01 6.52
C PHE A 167 13.57 -9.85 7.38
N TYR A 168 14.88 -9.80 7.62
CA TYR A 168 15.48 -8.81 8.49
C TYR A 168 15.27 -7.38 7.96
N ASN A 169 15.43 -7.17 6.65
CA ASN A 169 15.18 -5.86 6.03
C ASN A 169 13.69 -5.48 6.05
N THR A 170 12.77 -6.44 5.89
CA THR A 170 11.33 -6.20 6.03
C THR A 170 10.98 -5.80 7.45
N MET A 171 11.51 -6.49 8.47
CA MET A 171 11.30 -6.13 9.88
C MET A 171 11.91 -4.76 10.22
N ILE A 172 13.08 -4.41 9.69
CA ILE A 172 13.67 -3.06 9.83
C ILE A 172 12.68 -2.01 9.31
N GLY A 173 12.16 -2.22 8.09
CA GLY A 173 11.22 -1.28 7.48
C GLY A 173 9.94 -1.11 8.32
N ILE A 174 9.30 -2.22 8.71
CA ILE A 174 8.08 -2.21 9.52
C ILE A 174 8.34 -1.54 10.87
N PHE A 175 9.42 -1.91 11.57
CA PHE A 175 9.79 -1.31 12.85
C PHE A 175 9.93 0.20 12.71
N TYR A 176 10.83 0.71 11.87
CA TYR A 176 11.06 2.16 11.81
C TYR A 176 9.84 2.95 11.32
N ILE A 177 9.07 2.44 10.35
CA ILE A 177 7.86 3.14 9.87
C ILE A 177 6.82 3.23 10.98
N CYS A 178 6.44 2.10 11.58
CA CYS A 178 5.43 2.07 12.64
C CYS A 178 5.91 2.82 13.88
N PHE A 179 7.18 2.66 14.26
CA PHE A 179 7.76 3.24 15.47
C PHE A 179 7.90 4.77 15.37
N ILE A 180 8.32 5.30 14.22
CA ILE A 180 8.39 6.76 13.99
C ILE A 180 6.98 7.35 14.03
N ALA A 181 6.02 6.76 13.30
CA ALA A 181 4.67 7.27 13.21
C ALA A 181 3.95 7.25 14.59
N SER A 182 3.87 6.08 15.22
CA SER A 182 3.19 5.93 16.51
C SER A 182 3.93 6.61 17.66
N GLY A 183 5.27 6.55 17.69
CA GLY A 183 6.07 7.19 18.73
C GLY A 183 5.99 8.71 18.70
N SER A 184 5.90 9.32 17.51
CA SER A 184 5.70 10.77 17.41
C SER A 184 4.37 11.22 18.01
N ILE A 185 3.31 10.41 17.86
CA ILE A 185 2.00 10.71 18.44
C ILE A 185 2.02 10.44 19.95
N ALA A 186 2.54 9.30 20.40
CA ALA A 186 2.61 8.91 21.82
C ALA A 186 3.44 9.89 22.67
N ILE A 187 4.50 10.49 22.12
CA ILE A 187 5.29 11.53 22.82
C ILE A 187 4.44 12.77 23.12
N ASN A 188 3.53 13.13 22.20
CA ASN A 188 2.68 14.32 22.29
C ASN A 188 1.39 14.12 23.11
N GLU A 189 1.10 12.89 23.53
CA GLU A 189 0.04 12.60 24.51
C GLU A 189 0.49 12.95 25.93
N ASP A 190 -0.46 13.39 26.75
CA ASP A 190 -0.19 13.93 28.10
C ASP A 190 0.15 12.83 29.09
N ASP A 191 -0.63 11.74 29.10
CA ASP A 191 -0.54 10.70 30.14
C ASP A 191 0.76 9.90 30.07
N TYR A 192 1.24 9.58 28.86
CA TYR A 192 2.33 8.61 28.68
C TYR A 192 3.58 9.17 27.98
N GLY A 193 3.58 10.44 27.60
CA GLY A 193 4.62 10.92 26.69
C GLY A 193 6.04 10.94 27.28
N PHE A 194 6.22 11.01 28.61
CA PHE A 194 7.55 10.86 29.22
C PHE A 194 8.10 9.43 29.12
N ILE A 195 7.24 8.44 29.38
CA ILE A 195 7.57 7.02 29.22
C ILE A 195 7.87 6.73 27.74
N ALA A 196 7.08 7.29 26.83
CA ALA A 196 7.29 7.18 25.40
C ALA A 196 8.67 7.69 24.98
N ILE A 197 9.13 8.83 25.51
CA ILE A 197 10.48 9.37 25.25
C ILE A 197 11.58 8.39 25.65
N ILE A 198 11.52 7.84 26.88
CA ILE A 198 12.52 6.90 27.39
C ILE A 198 12.57 5.65 26.52
N LEU A 199 11.41 5.05 26.25
CA LEU A 199 11.29 3.85 25.42
C LEU A 199 11.75 4.12 23.98
N TYR A 200 11.46 5.29 23.43
CA TYR A 200 11.88 5.69 22.09
C TYR A 200 13.40 5.64 21.97
N LEU A 201 14.10 6.36 22.85
CA LEU A 201 15.55 6.45 22.84
C LEU A 201 16.21 5.09 23.13
N ALA A 202 15.68 4.34 24.11
CA ALA A 202 16.20 3.03 24.46
C ALA A 202 16.15 2.06 23.27
N PHE A 203 15.00 1.95 22.59
CA PHE A 203 14.84 1.00 21.50
C PHE A 203 15.62 1.39 20.24
N VAL A 204 15.66 2.67 19.87
CA VAL A 204 16.51 3.12 18.75
C VAL A 204 17.97 2.82 19.05
N GLY A 205 18.43 3.07 20.27
CA GLY A 205 19.79 2.76 20.71
C GLY A 205 20.13 1.27 20.64
N VAL A 206 19.29 0.40 21.21
CA VAL A 206 19.53 -1.04 21.22
C VAL A 206 19.45 -1.64 19.81
N VAL A 207 18.46 -1.26 18.99
CA VAL A 207 18.36 -1.72 17.59
C VAL A 207 19.57 -1.24 16.78
N TYR A 208 20.06 -0.03 17.02
CA TYR A 208 21.30 0.46 16.40
C TYR A 208 22.52 -0.39 16.81
N LEU A 209 22.68 -0.69 18.11
CA LEU A 209 23.80 -1.51 18.61
C LEU A 209 23.79 -2.92 18.03
N VAL A 210 22.62 -3.58 17.95
CA VAL A 210 22.52 -4.92 17.38
C VAL A 210 22.66 -4.89 15.85
N GLY A 211 21.86 -4.04 15.18
CA GLY A 211 21.81 -4.00 13.72
C GLY A 211 23.07 -3.46 13.07
N TYR A 212 23.60 -2.34 13.57
CA TYR A 212 24.85 -1.77 13.05
C TYR A 212 26.08 -2.30 13.79
N GLY A 213 26.07 -2.34 15.11
CA GLY A 213 27.23 -2.78 15.89
C GLY A 213 27.60 -4.25 15.66
N GLN A 214 26.62 -5.17 15.69
CA GLN A 214 26.91 -6.61 15.48
C GLN A 214 26.82 -7.03 14.00
N LEU A 215 25.76 -6.64 13.29
CA LEU A 215 25.52 -7.10 11.91
C LEU A 215 26.10 -6.18 10.83
N LYS A 216 26.66 -5.02 11.20
CA LYS A 216 27.20 -4.00 10.28
C LYS A 216 26.22 -3.55 9.20
N LYS A 217 24.90 -3.60 9.47
CA LYS A 217 23.85 -3.18 8.54
C LYS A 217 23.73 -1.66 8.53
N ILE A 218 24.26 -1.04 7.47
CA ILE A 218 24.23 0.42 7.29
C ILE A 218 22.81 0.96 7.11
N THR A 219 21.87 0.15 6.59
CA THR A 219 20.44 0.52 6.50
C THR A 219 19.85 0.86 7.86
N VAL A 220 20.22 0.13 8.91
CA VAL A 220 19.80 0.41 10.30
C VAL A 220 20.36 1.74 10.74
N LYS A 221 21.66 2.00 10.53
CA LYS A 221 22.29 3.28 10.88
C LYS A 221 21.59 4.48 10.24
N VAL A 222 21.29 4.41 8.94
CA VAL A 222 20.57 5.48 8.23
C VAL A 222 19.19 5.70 8.85
N LEU A 223 18.41 4.63 9.06
CA LEU A 223 17.07 4.74 9.62
C LEU A 223 17.04 5.16 11.10
N SER A 224 18.05 4.78 11.91
CA SER A 224 18.20 5.27 13.29
C SER A 224 18.42 6.78 13.33
N ILE A 225 19.29 7.32 12.46
CA ILE A 225 19.51 8.78 12.38
C ILE A 225 18.23 9.49 11.94
N THR A 226 17.52 8.94 10.94
CA THR A 226 16.23 9.47 10.49
C THR A 226 15.19 9.45 11.63
N SER A 227 15.10 8.35 12.37
CA SER A 227 14.20 8.19 13.52
C SER A 227 14.50 9.20 14.63
N LEU A 228 15.77 9.43 14.97
CA LEU A 228 16.16 10.46 15.93
C LEU A 228 15.79 11.89 15.46
N GLY A 229 15.77 12.13 14.15
CA GLY A 229 15.26 13.37 13.57
C GLY A 229 13.79 13.61 13.85
N PHE A 230 12.95 12.63 13.52
CA PHE A 230 11.52 12.70 13.80
C PHE A 230 11.22 12.73 15.31
N PHE A 231 12.01 12.03 16.13
CA PHE A 231 11.96 12.15 17.58
C PHE A 231 12.21 13.58 18.05
N GLY A 232 13.25 14.25 17.52
CA GLY A 232 13.54 15.65 17.83
C GLY A 232 12.36 16.56 17.49
N VAL A 233 11.74 16.38 16.32
CA VAL A 233 10.53 17.12 15.93
C VAL A 233 9.37 16.82 16.89
N ALA A 234 9.15 15.56 17.28
CA ALA A 234 8.10 15.19 18.22
C ALA A 234 8.27 15.83 19.61
N VAL A 235 9.50 15.89 20.13
CA VAL A 235 9.80 16.55 21.41
C VAL A 235 9.58 18.06 21.31
N ILE A 236 9.98 18.69 20.20
CA ILE A 236 9.73 20.12 19.95
C ILE A 236 8.22 20.39 19.92
N MET A 237 7.42 19.55 19.25
CA MET A 237 5.96 19.67 19.24
C MET A 237 5.35 19.53 20.64
N LYS A 238 5.89 18.64 21.49
CA LYS A 238 5.42 18.51 22.87
C LYS A 238 5.68 19.78 23.68
N MET A 239 6.81 20.45 23.44
CA MET A 239 7.12 21.72 24.10
C MET A 239 6.12 22.82 23.74
N ILE A 240 5.63 22.87 22.49
CA ILE A 240 4.55 23.80 22.06
C ILE A 240 3.33 23.66 22.98
N LYS A 241 2.92 22.41 23.24
CA LYS A 241 1.71 22.11 24.00
C LYS A 241 1.82 22.52 25.47
N ASN A 242 3.01 22.41 26.06
CA ASN A 242 3.22 22.61 27.49
C ASN A 242 3.63 24.04 27.85
N ILE A 243 4.24 24.79 26.93
CA ILE A 243 4.63 26.19 27.13
C ILE A 243 3.56 27.07 26.48
N PHE A 244 2.48 27.32 27.24
CA PHE A 244 1.57 28.43 26.94
C PHE A 244 2.44 29.70 26.75
N PHE A 245 2.22 30.46 25.66
CA PHE A 245 2.85 31.75 25.33
C PHE A 245 4.10 31.79 24.42
N THR A 246 4.38 30.79 23.57
CA THR A 246 5.42 30.96 22.52
C THR A 246 4.87 30.81 21.10
N ASP A 247 5.34 31.67 20.19
CA ASP A 247 4.95 31.68 18.78
C ASP A 247 5.24 30.33 18.11
N VAL A 248 4.20 29.69 17.57
CA VAL A 248 4.26 28.42 16.80
C VAL A 248 5.38 28.46 15.73
N THR A 249 5.64 29.64 15.16
CA THR A 249 6.70 29.91 14.19
C THR A 249 8.09 29.45 14.66
N LEU A 250 8.46 29.68 15.92
CA LEU A 250 9.78 29.30 16.44
C LEU A 250 9.95 27.78 16.47
N TYR A 251 8.90 27.05 16.81
CA TYR A 251 8.92 25.59 16.87
C TYR A 251 8.96 24.94 15.49
N ILE A 252 8.29 25.53 14.51
CA ILE A 252 8.42 25.12 13.11
C ILE A 252 9.87 25.34 12.63
N LEU A 253 10.48 26.48 12.98
CA LEU A 253 11.88 26.76 12.66
C LEU A 253 12.84 25.74 13.29
N LEU A 254 12.68 25.44 14.58
CA LEU A 254 13.49 24.44 15.27
C LEU A 254 13.31 23.05 14.65
N SER A 255 12.07 22.68 14.30
CA SER A 255 11.77 21.41 13.61
C SER A 255 12.46 21.33 12.26
N LEU A 256 12.44 22.43 11.49
CA LEU A 256 13.15 22.53 10.20
C LEU A 256 14.66 22.36 10.38
N LEU A 257 15.27 23.03 11.37
CA LEU A 257 16.69 22.90 11.68
C LEU A 257 17.07 21.48 12.08
N VAL A 258 16.25 20.80 12.88
CA VAL A 258 16.44 19.39 13.24
C VAL A 258 16.44 18.53 11.98
N ILE A 259 15.46 18.69 11.08
CA ILE A 259 15.40 17.91 9.85
C ILE A 259 16.58 18.20 8.92
N ILE A 260 17.02 19.45 8.78
CA ILE A 260 18.24 19.80 8.01
C ILE A 260 19.47 19.12 8.63
N GLY A 261 19.61 19.16 9.96
CA GLY A 261 20.66 18.47 10.68
C GLY A 261 20.63 16.95 10.44
N THR A 262 19.44 16.35 10.35
CA THR A 262 19.30 14.92 10.08
C THR A 262 19.67 14.55 8.65
N ILE A 263 19.35 15.39 7.66
CA ILE A 263 19.79 15.22 6.28
C ILE A 263 21.33 15.23 6.23
N ALA A 264 21.97 16.22 6.86
CA ALA A 264 23.42 16.30 6.93
C ALA A 264 24.03 15.08 7.64
N GLY A 265 23.42 14.63 8.74
CA GLY A 265 23.82 13.43 9.48
C GLY A 265 23.74 12.16 8.62
N VAL A 266 22.64 11.96 7.90
CA VAL A 266 22.43 10.82 7.01
C VAL A 266 23.45 10.83 5.86
N VAL A 267 23.64 11.97 5.18
CA VAL A 267 24.60 12.09 4.07
C VAL A 267 26.04 11.83 4.55
N LYS A 268 26.45 12.46 5.66
CA LYS A 268 27.78 12.25 6.26
C LYS A 268 28.00 10.81 6.71
N SER A 269 26.94 10.11 7.14
CA SER A 269 27.04 8.73 7.60
C SER A 269 27.37 7.73 6.49
N VAL A 270 27.10 8.08 5.23
CA VAL A 270 27.24 7.22 4.05
C VAL A 270 28.31 7.69 3.06
N SER A 271 28.82 8.92 3.18
CA SER A 271 29.79 9.50 2.23
C SER A 271 31.07 8.69 2.01
N LYS A 272 31.51 7.91 3.01
CA LYS A 272 32.71 7.07 2.93
C LYS A 272 32.46 5.66 2.37
N LEU A 273 31.23 5.33 1.95
CA LEU A 273 30.86 3.99 1.52
C LEU A 273 30.70 3.91 0.00
N GLU A 274 31.32 2.91 -0.63
CA GLU A 274 31.27 2.72 -2.08
C GLU A 274 30.09 1.89 -2.58
N ASN A 275 29.23 1.37 -1.69
CA ASN A 275 28.12 0.50 -2.09
C ASN A 275 26.98 1.29 -2.77
N GLU A 276 26.80 1.04 -4.07
CA GLU A 276 25.80 1.71 -4.91
C GLU A 276 24.34 1.51 -4.44
N ASN A 277 23.99 0.31 -3.93
CA ASN A 277 22.64 0.03 -3.45
C ASN A 277 22.32 0.83 -2.18
N ILE A 278 23.32 1.01 -1.32
CA ILE A 278 23.19 1.82 -0.11
C ILE A 278 23.08 3.29 -0.48
N LYS A 279 23.88 3.78 -1.44
CA LYS A 279 23.74 5.14 -1.98
C LYS A 279 22.34 5.40 -2.53
N LYS A 280 21.79 4.47 -3.33
CA LYS A 280 20.42 4.55 -3.85
C LYS A 280 19.38 4.62 -2.73
N PHE A 281 19.49 3.76 -1.72
CA PHE A 281 18.61 3.79 -0.55
C PHE A 281 18.71 5.10 0.23
N THR A 282 19.92 5.56 0.51
CA THR A 282 20.17 6.83 1.20
C THR A 282 19.60 8.01 0.41
N ASN A 283 19.73 8.03 -0.92
CA ASN A 283 19.14 9.06 -1.76
C ASN A 283 17.61 9.07 -1.70
N ILE A 284 16.96 7.90 -1.54
CA ILE A 284 15.52 7.82 -1.32
C ILE A 284 15.15 8.43 0.03
N VAL A 285 15.85 8.06 1.11
CA VAL A 285 15.59 8.60 2.46
C VAL A 285 15.85 10.11 2.52
N VAL A 286 16.96 10.58 1.96
CA VAL A 286 17.28 12.02 1.86
C VAL A 286 16.25 12.75 1.01
N GLY A 287 15.80 12.16 -0.10
CA GLY A 287 14.73 12.71 -0.92
C GLY A 287 13.44 12.90 -0.11
N PHE A 288 13.05 11.90 0.69
CA PHE A 288 11.90 12.02 1.59
C PHE A 288 12.09 13.10 2.65
N LEU A 289 13.25 13.17 3.31
CA LEU A 289 13.55 14.20 4.31
C LEU A 289 13.57 15.61 3.70
N LYS A 290 14.07 15.79 2.47
CA LYS A 290 14.01 17.06 1.74
C LYS A 290 12.58 17.49 1.47
N VAL A 291 11.70 16.57 1.06
CA VAL A 291 10.27 16.84 0.86
C VAL A 291 9.62 17.23 2.19
N PHE A 292 9.92 16.54 3.28
CA PHE A 292 9.41 16.90 4.61
C PHE A 292 9.91 18.27 5.09
N ALA A 293 11.20 18.56 4.91
CA ALA A 293 11.79 19.87 5.20
C ALA A 293 11.13 20.99 4.37
N PHE A 294 10.80 20.71 3.12
CA PHE A 294 10.09 21.64 2.25
C PHE A 294 8.68 21.95 2.76
N PHE A 295 7.93 20.95 3.23
CA PHE A 295 6.64 21.19 3.88
C PHE A 295 6.76 21.99 5.18
N LEU A 296 7.79 21.73 6.00
CA LEU A 296 8.07 22.54 7.20
C LEU A 296 8.44 23.98 6.83
N LEU A 297 9.17 24.20 5.74
CA LEU A 297 9.49 25.53 5.22
C LEU A 297 8.22 26.27 4.77
N ILE A 298 7.31 25.58 4.07
CA ILE A 298 6.00 26.16 3.70
C ILE A 298 5.21 26.54 4.95
N ALA A 299 5.14 25.64 5.94
CA ALA A 299 4.47 25.90 7.21
C ALA A 299 5.10 27.07 7.96
N LEU A 300 6.42 27.24 7.88
CA LEU A 300 7.15 28.37 8.46
C LEU A 300 6.72 29.68 7.79
N VAL A 301 6.71 29.72 6.46
CA VAL A 301 6.28 30.91 5.69
C VAL A 301 4.82 31.24 5.97
N PHE A 302 3.94 30.23 6.04
CA PHE A 302 2.56 30.40 6.45
C PHE A 302 2.45 31.04 7.84
N SER A 303 3.18 30.51 8.81
CA SER A 303 3.19 31.01 10.18
C SER A 303 3.66 32.47 10.25
N PHE A 304 4.68 32.86 9.46
CA PHE A 304 5.12 34.25 9.37
C PHE A 304 4.08 35.17 8.74
N LEU A 305 3.45 34.76 7.64
CA LEU A 305 2.40 35.55 6.99
C LEU A 305 1.16 35.69 7.87
N SER A 306 0.81 34.65 8.62
CA SER A 306 -0.25 34.70 9.62
C SER A 306 0.09 35.69 10.75
N LEU A 307 1.33 35.72 11.23
CA LEU A 307 1.79 36.73 12.20
C LEU A 307 1.72 38.17 11.65
N MET A 308 1.83 38.34 10.33
CA MET A 308 1.66 39.63 9.66
C MET A 308 0.17 40.02 9.46
N GLY A 309 -0.77 39.21 9.96
CA GLY A 309 -2.21 39.50 9.92
C GLY A 309 -2.93 39.06 8.64
N LEU A 310 -2.30 38.24 7.78
CA LEU A 310 -2.95 37.76 6.55
C LEU A 310 -3.90 36.57 6.79
N GLU A 311 -3.77 35.83 7.89
CA GLU A 311 -4.56 34.63 8.23
C GLU A 311 -4.84 33.73 7.00
N GLU A 312 -6.08 33.61 6.52
CA GLU A 312 -6.45 32.80 5.34
C GLU A 312 -5.83 33.32 4.04
N GLY A 313 -5.58 34.63 3.92
CA GLY A 313 -4.87 35.27 2.82
C GLY A 313 -3.40 34.83 2.70
N SER A 314 -2.83 34.18 3.71
CA SER A 314 -1.50 33.57 3.61
C SER A 314 -1.50 32.37 2.64
N LEU A 315 -2.62 31.65 2.47
CA LEU A 315 -2.72 30.52 1.55
C LEU A 315 -2.57 30.95 0.09
N ILE A 316 -3.17 32.07 -0.30
CA ILE A 316 -3.02 32.60 -1.67
C ILE A 316 -1.60 33.13 -1.92
N VAL A 317 -1.00 33.82 -0.95
CA VAL A 317 0.38 34.31 -1.07
C VAL A 317 1.35 33.13 -1.21
N ILE A 318 1.20 32.09 -0.38
CA ILE A 318 2.01 30.87 -0.49
C ILE A 318 1.77 30.15 -1.80
N SER A 319 0.53 30.03 -2.24
CA SER A 319 0.19 29.42 -3.53
C SER A 319 0.94 30.12 -4.66
N VAL A 320 0.85 31.45 -4.72
CA VAL A 320 1.56 32.26 -5.74
C VAL A 320 3.06 32.07 -5.62
N ILE A 321 3.64 32.16 -4.41
CA ILE A 321 5.07 31.98 -4.19
C ILE A 321 5.52 30.58 -4.65
N LEU A 322 4.77 29.53 -4.33
CA LEU A 322 5.11 28.15 -4.67
C LEU A 322 5.01 27.87 -6.17
N ILE A 323 3.95 28.38 -6.81
CA ILE A 323 3.76 28.28 -8.25
C ILE A 323 4.87 29.06 -8.97
N VAL A 324 5.18 30.28 -8.55
CA VAL A 324 6.27 31.10 -9.11
C VAL A 324 7.64 30.47 -8.83
N PHE A 325 7.89 29.94 -7.63
CA PHE A 325 9.12 29.24 -7.28
C PHE A 325 9.32 28.01 -8.15
N SER A 326 8.27 27.22 -8.37
CA SER A 326 8.34 26.06 -9.26
C SER A 326 8.75 26.44 -10.69
N TYR A 327 8.41 27.66 -11.14
CA TYR A 327 8.76 28.20 -12.44
C TYR A 327 10.21 28.74 -12.51
N PHE A 328 10.66 29.47 -11.49
CA PHE A 328 11.98 30.10 -11.52
C PHE A 328 13.11 29.19 -11.02
N ALA A 329 12.84 28.27 -10.09
CA ALA A 329 13.86 27.40 -9.49
C ALA A 329 14.58 26.54 -10.55
N ALA A 330 13.84 25.97 -11.49
CA ALA A 330 14.40 25.16 -12.58
C ALA A 330 15.33 25.97 -13.51
N LYS A 331 15.06 27.27 -13.67
CA LYS A 331 15.76 28.16 -14.60
C LYS A 331 16.96 28.86 -13.95
N MET A 332 16.87 29.22 -12.67
CA MET A 332 17.94 29.94 -11.95
C MET A 332 19.02 29.02 -11.40
N LEU A 333 18.68 27.80 -10.98
CA LEU A 333 19.60 27.00 -10.18
C LEU A 333 20.41 25.96 -10.98
N ASN A 334 20.23 25.88 -12.32
CA ASN A 334 20.89 24.87 -13.17
C ASN A 334 20.80 23.43 -12.61
N PHE A 335 19.81 23.13 -11.77
CA PHE A 335 19.65 21.82 -11.17
C PHE A 335 18.98 20.90 -12.20
N GLU A 336 19.72 19.91 -12.66
CA GLU A 336 19.14 18.82 -13.43
C GLU A 336 18.05 18.11 -12.61
N LYS A 337 16.78 18.38 -12.92
CA LYS A 337 15.63 17.50 -12.68
C LYS A 337 15.42 17.09 -11.21
N ASP A 338 15.28 18.03 -10.28
CA ASP A 338 14.99 17.68 -8.89
C ASP A 338 13.48 17.45 -8.63
N LYS A 339 13.13 16.48 -7.77
CA LYS A 339 11.73 16.11 -7.46
C LYS A 339 10.94 17.21 -6.74
N LEU A 340 11.64 18.23 -6.23
CA LEU A 340 11.11 19.27 -5.36
C LEU A 340 10.22 20.28 -6.11
N GLU A 341 10.53 20.57 -7.39
CA GLU A 341 9.72 21.45 -8.25
C GLU A 341 8.30 20.93 -8.40
N ILE A 342 8.18 19.60 -8.58
CA ILE A 342 6.91 18.87 -8.69
C ILE A 342 6.09 19.06 -7.42
N VAL A 343 6.73 18.84 -6.28
CA VAL A 343 6.09 18.94 -4.96
C VAL A 343 5.68 20.39 -4.69
N ALA A 344 6.52 21.37 -5.04
CA ALA A 344 6.21 22.79 -4.89
C ALA A 344 5.00 23.21 -5.71
N PHE A 345 4.95 22.81 -6.98
CA PHE A 345 3.84 23.13 -7.87
C PHE A 345 2.52 22.52 -7.40
N ILE A 346 2.53 21.22 -7.06
CA ILE A 346 1.34 20.52 -6.54
C ILE A 346 0.89 21.14 -5.21
N ALA A 347 1.82 21.42 -4.29
CA ALA A 347 1.51 22.06 -3.02
C ALA A 347 0.91 23.46 -3.24
N GLY A 348 1.42 24.23 -4.20
CA GLY A 348 0.85 25.53 -4.58
C GLY A 348 -0.59 25.41 -5.08
N LEU A 349 -0.87 24.47 -6.00
CA LEU A 349 -2.23 24.21 -6.48
C LEU A 349 -3.17 23.73 -5.37
N ILE A 350 -2.70 22.91 -4.44
CA ILE A 350 -3.48 22.48 -3.27
C ILE A 350 -3.79 23.67 -2.37
N CYS A 351 -2.81 24.52 -2.05
CA CYS A 351 -3.02 25.74 -1.27
C CYS A 351 -4.02 26.68 -1.95
N LEU A 352 -3.95 26.81 -3.28
CA LEU A 352 -4.95 27.55 -4.06
C LEU A 352 -6.35 26.96 -3.90
N GLY A 353 -6.47 25.64 -4.05
CA GLY A 353 -7.75 24.94 -3.93
C GLY A 353 -8.36 25.06 -2.55
N ILE A 354 -7.55 24.92 -1.49
CA ILE A 354 -8.00 25.12 -0.11
C ILE A 354 -8.48 26.56 0.07
N TYR A 355 -7.73 27.56 -0.38
CA TYR A 355 -8.12 28.96 -0.28
C TYR A 355 -9.44 29.26 -1.02
N LEU A 356 -9.59 28.79 -2.26
CA LEU A 356 -10.81 28.99 -3.03
C LEU A 356 -12.02 28.27 -2.40
N GLY A 357 -11.80 27.12 -1.77
CA GLY A 357 -12.83 26.37 -1.06
C GLY A 357 -13.23 26.99 0.27
N SER A 358 -12.28 27.38 1.11
CA SER A 358 -12.56 27.88 2.47
C SER A 358 -12.97 29.35 2.49
N TYR A 359 -12.32 30.20 1.69
CA TYR A 359 -12.55 31.65 1.75
C TYR A 359 -13.72 32.10 0.86
N PHE A 360 -13.91 31.43 -0.29
CA PHE A 360 -14.95 31.80 -1.26
C PHE A 360 -16.12 30.81 -1.33
N ASP A 361 -16.12 29.75 -0.51
CA ASP A 361 -17.12 28.68 -0.54
C ASP A 361 -17.42 28.15 -1.96
N MET A 362 -16.39 28.12 -2.82
CA MET A 362 -16.57 27.69 -4.20
C MET A 362 -16.85 26.19 -4.27
N LYS A 363 -17.73 25.80 -5.21
CA LYS A 363 -17.99 24.39 -5.50
C LYS A 363 -16.71 23.67 -5.96
N PRO A 364 -16.51 22.38 -5.60
CA PRO A 364 -15.34 21.59 -5.99
C PRO A 364 -15.03 21.58 -7.49
N LEU A 365 -16.06 21.45 -8.35
CA LEU A 365 -15.86 21.45 -9.81
C LEU A 365 -15.26 22.77 -10.30
N THR A 366 -15.74 23.91 -9.80
CA THR A 366 -15.24 25.24 -10.17
C THR A 366 -13.78 25.39 -9.74
N ILE A 367 -13.43 24.92 -8.54
CA ILE A 367 -12.05 24.92 -8.04
C ILE A 367 -11.16 24.06 -8.94
N LEU A 368 -11.59 22.85 -9.28
CA LEU A 368 -10.85 21.93 -10.13
C LEU A 368 -10.64 22.49 -11.55
N LEU A 369 -11.64 23.18 -12.10
CA LEU A 369 -11.55 23.85 -13.39
C LEU A 369 -10.52 24.99 -13.36
N ILE A 370 -10.54 25.83 -12.32
CA ILE A 370 -9.53 26.90 -12.14
C ILE A 370 -8.12 26.30 -12.03
N ILE A 371 -7.95 25.26 -11.20
CA ILE A 371 -6.69 24.54 -11.04
C ILE A 371 -6.22 23.96 -12.38
N THR A 372 -7.11 23.40 -13.18
CA THR A 372 -6.79 22.82 -14.50
C THR A 372 -6.36 23.88 -15.51
N ILE A 373 -7.05 25.02 -15.56
CA ILE A 373 -6.64 26.13 -16.44
C ILE A 373 -5.24 26.63 -16.06
N ILE A 374 -4.98 26.83 -14.77
CA ILE A 374 -3.65 27.24 -14.29
C ILE A 374 -2.62 26.17 -14.67
N TYR A 375 -2.94 24.90 -14.44
CA TYR A 375 -2.08 23.78 -14.81
C TYR A 375 -1.72 23.80 -16.31
N ASP A 376 -2.70 23.99 -17.20
CA ASP A 376 -2.51 23.97 -18.65
C ASP A 376 -1.66 25.11 -19.15
N VAL A 377 -1.87 26.31 -18.61
CA VAL A 377 -1.03 27.48 -18.89
C VAL A 377 0.42 27.21 -18.49
N PHE A 378 0.64 26.60 -17.32
CA PHE A 378 1.98 26.23 -16.87
C PHE A 378 2.58 25.08 -17.68
N TRP A 379 1.79 24.08 -18.06
CA TRP A 379 2.24 22.98 -18.91
C TRP A 379 2.65 23.45 -20.31
N PHE A 380 1.92 24.40 -20.89
CA PHE A 380 2.21 24.97 -22.20
C PHE A 380 3.47 25.85 -22.17
N THR A 381 3.60 26.67 -21.13
CA THR A 381 4.74 27.59 -20.98
C THR A 381 6.01 26.89 -20.50
N MET A 382 5.89 25.77 -19.78
CA MET A 382 7.03 25.12 -19.13
C MET A 382 6.89 23.58 -19.08
N PRO A 383 7.40 22.85 -20.09
CA PRO A 383 7.30 21.40 -20.12
C PRO A 383 8.31 20.72 -19.17
N THR A 384 7.99 20.69 -17.88
CA THR A 384 8.74 19.90 -16.89
C THR A 384 8.32 18.43 -16.93
N ARG A 385 9.20 17.55 -16.46
CA ARG A 385 8.91 16.09 -16.41
C ARG A 385 7.67 15.74 -15.59
N ALA A 386 7.35 16.55 -14.57
CA ALA A 386 6.16 16.38 -13.75
C ALA A 386 4.89 16.80 -14.46
N LEU A 387 4.92 17.98 -15.08
CA LEU A 387 3.80 18.50 -15.81
C LEU A 387 3.44 17.56 -16.97
N ASP A 388 4.46 16.95 -17.58
CA ASP A 388 4.24 15.86 -18.52
C ASP A 388 3.45 14.71 -17.86
N LEU A 389 3.94 14.15 -16.75
CA LEU A 389 3.33 13.02 -16.04
C LEU A 389 1.92 13.32 -15.48
N LEU A 390 1.64 14.55 -15.06
CA LEU A 390 0.40 14.90 -14.37
C LEU A 390 -0.72 15.40 -15.29
N LEU A 391 -0.40 15.68 -16.56
CA LEU A 391 -1.31 16.29 -17.53
C LEU A 391 -2.60 15.46 -17.67
N LEU A 392 -2.46 14.23 -18.15
CA LEU A 392 -3.59 13.34 -18.36
C LEU A 392 -4.32 12.99 -17.06
N PRO A 393 -3.64 12.66 -15.94
CA PRO A 393 -4.33 12.48 -14.67
C PRO A 393 -5.28 13.61 -14.30
N LEU A 394 -4.79 14.85 -14.34
CA LEU A 394 -5.55 16.00 -13.90
C LEU A 394 -6.78 16.28 -14.79
N HIS A 395 -6.66 16.09 -16.10
CA HIS A 395 -7.78 16.22 -17.03
C HIS A 395 -8.83 15.12 -16.86
N TYR A 396 -8.41 13.89 -16.55
CA TYR A 396 -9.34 12.80 -16.30
C TYR A 396 -10.12 13.01 -14.99
N PHE A 397 -9.50 13.59 -13.96
CA PHE A 397 -10.21 14.02 -12.76
C PHE A 397 -11.24 15.11 -13.05
N LEU A 398 -10.88 16.14 -13.82
CA LEU A 398 -11.82 17.21 -14.22
C LEU A 398 -13.00 16.65 -15.02
N LEU A 399 -12.71 15.80 -16.01
CA LEU A 399 -13.73 15.16 -16.84
C LEU A 399 -14.66 14.28 -16.00
N GLY A 400 -14.09 13.55 -15.03
CA GLY A 400 -14.86 12.75 -14.08
C GLY A 400 -15.82 13.63 -13.27
N ASP A 401 -15.29 14.62 -12.55
CA ASP A 401 -16.11 15.48 -11.68
C ASP A 401 -17.19 16.26 -12.46
N PHE A 402 -16.86 16.74 -13.66
CA PHE A 402 -17.82 17.40 -14.56
C PHE A 402 -19.01 16.51 -14.91
N LEU A 403 -18.76 15.22 -15.14
CA LEU A 403 -19.81 14.26 -15.45
C LEU A 403 -20.62 13.87 -14.22
N VAL A 404 -20.02 13.81 -13.02
CA VAL A 404 -20.78 13.63 -11.78
C VAL A 404 -21.80 14.76 -11.62
N GLU A 405 -21.40 16.02 -11.81
CA GLU A 405 -22.28 17.16 -11.53
C GLU A 405 -23.37 17.38 -12.60
N LYS A 406 -23.12 17.00 -13.87
CA LYS A 406 -24.05 17.28 -14.99
C LYS A 406 -25.05 16.19 -15.33
N LEU A 407 -24.81 14.94 -14.92
CA LEU A 407 -25.64 13.81 -15.35
C LEU A 407 -26.36 13.22 -14.14
N GLU A 408 -27.69 13.39 -14.09
CA GLU A 408 -28.58 12.85 -13.04
C GLU A 408 -28.53 11.31 -12.93
N TYR A 409 -28.07 10.61 -13.97
CA TYR A 409 -27.85 9.16 -13.97
C TYR A 409 -26.37 8.81 -14.03
N ILE A 410 -25.84 8.33 -12.91
CA ILE A 410 -24.42 8.30 -12.56
C ILE A 410 -23.59 7.28 -13.39
N ASP A 411 -24.19 6.27 -14.05
CA ASP A 411 -23.44 5.01 -14.24
C ASP A 411 -22.94 4.66 -15.67
N PHE A 412 -23.60 5.10 -16.76
CA PHE A 412 -23.27 4.61 -18.12
C PHE A 412 -22.13 5.34 -18.84
N TYR A 413 -21.87 6.61 -18.52
CA TYR A 413 -20.99 7.46 -19.34
C TYR A 413 -19.51 7.37 -18.94
N TYR A 414 -19.25 7.00 -17.68
CA TYR A 414 -17.90 6.64 -17.24
C TYR A 414 -17.34 5.44 -17.98
N ILE A 415 -18.20 4.51 -18.44
CA ILE A 415 -17.81 3.37 -19.27
C ILE A 415 -17.22 3.84 -20.61
N ILE A 416 -17.81 4.86 -21.23
CA ILE A 416 -17.35 5.41 -22.51
C ILE A 416 -15.99 6.10 -22.34
N ILE A 417 -15.84 6.89 -21.28
CA ILE A 417 -14.55 7.48 -20.92
C ILE A 417 -13.55 6.38 -20.64
N PHE A 418 -13.86 5.41 -19.81
CA PHE A 418 -12.95 4.33 -19.45
C PHE A 418 -12.48 3.51 -20.68
N VAL A 419 -13.37 3.20 -21.61
CA VAL A 419 -13.02 2.56 -22.90
C VAL A 419 -12.14 3.48 -23.73
N ALA A 420 -12.47 4.78 -23.82
CA ALA A 420 -11.66 5.76 -24.54
C ALA A 420 -10.26 5.93 -23.92
N LEU A 421 -10.16 5.96 -22.59
CA LEU A 421 -8.93 6.08 -21.81
C LEU A 421 -8.01 4.87 -21.99
N ILE A 422 -8.58 3.67 -22.05
CA ILE A 422 -7.82 2.43 -22.28
C ILE A 422 -7.37 2.32 -23.74
N ILE A 423 -8.23 2.68 -24.69
CA ILE A 423 -7.87 2.76 -26.11
C ILE A 423 -6.75 3.79 -26.30
N GLU A 424 -6.87 4.97 -25.69
CA GLU A 424 -5.91 6.06 -25.75
C GLU A 424 -4.59 5.71 -25.06
N GLY A 425 -4.59 5.22 -23.81
CA GLY A 425 -3.39 4.78 -23.10
C GLY A 425 -2.62 3.69 -23.85
N TYR A 426 -3.30 2.91 -24.69
CA TYR A 426 -2.72 1.79 -25.40
C TYR A 426 -2.28 2.09 -26.84
N PHE A 427 -2.91 3.03 -27.55
CA PHE A 427 -2.42 3.49 -28.87
C PHE A 427 -1.00 4.05 -28.80
N VAL A 428 -0.61 4.54 -27.63
CA VAL A 428 0.67 5.24 -27.47
C VAL A 428 1.81 4.33 -26.99
N TYR A 429 1.55 3.04 -26.76
CA TYR A 429 2.58 2.07 -26.34
C TYR A 429 3.48 1.56 -27.49
N ARG A 430 3.35 2.04 -28.73
CA ARG A 430 4.49 1.95 -29.67
C ARG A 430 5.58 2.91 -29.18
N LYS A 431 6.39 2.47 -28.21
CA LYS A 431 7.65 3.13 -27.80
C LYS A 431 8.54 3.44 -29.01
N ASP A 432 8.37 2.67 -30.08
CA ASP A 432 9.10 2.74 -31.34
C ASP A 432 8.55 3.84 -32.28
N LEU A 433 7.30 4.30 -32.08
CA LEU A 433 6.71 5.37 -32.91
C LEU A 433 6.97 6.78 -32.37
N LEU A 434 7.40 6.90 -31.13
CA LEU A 434 7.55 8.18 -30.45
C LEU A 434 8.98 8.33 -29.93
N SER A 435 9.84 8.90 -30.77
CA SER A 435 11.22 9.27 -30.44
C SER A 435 11.31 10.34 -29.33
N ASN A 436 10.21 11.03 -29.03
CA ASN A 436 10.17 12.15 -28.10
C ASN A 436 10.02 11.72 -26.62
N GLU A 437 11.03 11.99 -25.79
CA GLU A 437 11.00 11.72 -24.35
C GLU A 437 9.86 12.43 -23.60
N LYS A 438 9.39 13.60 -24.08
CA LYS A 438 8.29 14.34 -23.46
C LYS A 438 6.99 13.55 -23.54
N ILE A 439 6.68 13.03 -24.74
CA ILE A 439 5.49 12.22 -24.98
C ILE A 439 5.57 10.92 -24.16
N LYS A 440 6.74 10.28 -24.07
CA LYS A 440 6.93 9.09 -23.21
C LYS A 440 6.56 9.35 -21.73
N ARG A 441 6.82 10.54 -21.20
CA ARG A 441 6.48 10.89 -19.82
C ARG A 441 4.98 11.13 -19.64
N ILE A 442 4.33 11.84 -20.55
CA ILE A 442 2.87 12.05 -20.53
C ILE A 442 2.12 10.72 -20.44
N LEU A 443 2.61 9.73 -21.17
CA LEU A 443 1.99 8.41 -21.22
C LEU A 443 2.27 7.54 -20.01
N CYS A 444 3.45 7.67 -19.42
CA CYS A 444 3.72 7.05 -18.13
C CYS A 444 2.76 7.58 -17.06
N GLY A 445 2.44 8.88 -17.13
CA GLY A 445 1.42 9.54 -16.33
C GLY A 445 0.04 8.94 -16.53
N ASN A 446 -0.35 8.79 -17.80
CA ASN A 446 -1.58 8.11 -18.19
C ASN A 446 -1.70 6.70 -17.59
N GLU A 447 -0.64 5.88 -17.71
CA GLU A 447 -0.63 4.52 -17.14
C GLU A 447 -0.92 4.53 -15.63
N VAL A 448 -0.35 5.48 -14.88
CA VAL A 448 -0.56 5.62 -13.44
C VAL A 448 -1.99 6.04 -13.12
N THR A 449 -2.57 6.98 -13.88
CA THR A 449 -3.98 7.37 -13.68
C THR A 449 -4.91 6.22 -14.00
N LEU A 450 -4.69 5.53 -15.12
CA LEU A 450 -5.49 4.38 -15.52
C LEU A 450 -5.51 3.30 -14.42
N LEU A 451 -4.34 3.03 -13.81
CA LEU A 451 -4.22 2.16 -12.64
C LEU A 451 -5.05 2.66 -11.45
N ILE A 452 -4.87 3.92 -11.04
CA ILE A 452 -5.49 4.46 -9.82
C ILE A 452 -7.00 4.66 -10.02
N MET A 453 -7.40 5.30 -11.11
CA MET A 453 -8.82 5.54 -11.43
C MET A 453 -9.57 4.23 -11.69
N SER A 454 -8.99 3.22 -12.36
CA SER A 454 -9.70 1.93 -12.50
C SER A 454 -10.02 1.31 -11.13
N THR A 455 -9.09 1.39 -10.18
CA THR A 455 -9.31 0.86 -8.83
C THR A 455 -10.28 1.68 -7.98
N MET A 456 -10.24 3.01 -8.08
CA MET A 456 -11.17 3.89 -7.36
C MET A 456 -12.57 3.87 -7.99
N TRP A 457 -12.69 3.81 -9.31
CA TRP A 457 -13.96 3.88 -10.03
C TRP A 457 -14.80 2.61 -9.90
N ILE A 458 -14.20 1.42 -10.09
CA ILE A 458 -14.91 0.14 -9.88
C ILE A 458 -15.45 0.06 -8.45
N TYR A 459 -14.74 0.68 -7.51
CA TYR A 459 -15.13 0.77 -6.13
C TYR A 459 -16.30 1.73 -5.87
N TYR A 460 -16.22 3.00 -6.30
CA TYR A 460 -17.29 3.98 -6.07
C TYR A 460 -18.59 3.59 -6.78
N MET A 461 -18.51 3.00 -7.98
CA MET A 461 -19.66 2.42 -8.66
C MET A 461 -20.26 1.25 -7.89
N GLY A 462 -19.42 0.33 -7.38
CA GLY A 462 -19.88 -0.81 -6.59
C GLY A 462 -20.64 -0.41 -5.32
N ILE A 463 -20.20 0.64 -4.61
CA ILE A 463 -20.89 1.18 -3.43
C ILE A 463 -22.18 1.92 -3.80
N GLY A 464 -22.11 2.85 -4.77
CA GLY A 464 -23.26 3.65 -5.18
C GLY A 464 -24.43 2.78 -5.64
N MET A 465 -24.12 1.73 -6.39
CA MET A 465 -25.08 0.76 -6.91
C MET A 465 -25.72 -0.11 -5.83
N PHE A 466 -24.97 -0.50 -4.79
CA PHE A 466 -25.54 -1.22 -3.65
C PHE A 466 -26.50 -0.33 -2.86
N LEU A 467 -26.13 0.92 -2.61
CA LEU A 467 -27.00 1.89 -1.94
C LEU A 467 -28.29 2.13 -2.74
N VAL A 468 -28.19 2.29 -4.06
CA VAL A 468 -29.34 2.42 -4.97
C VAL A 468 -30.21 1.16 -4.94
N ASN A 469 -29.63 -0.04 -4.94
CA ASN A 469 -30.40 -1.29 -4.80
C ASN A 469 -31.09 -1.42 -3.44
N ALA A 470 -30.40 -1.07 -2.35
CA ALA A 470 -30.92 -1.18 -1.00
C ALA A 470 -32.01 -0.14 -0.70
N LEU A 471 -31.97 1.02 -1.37
CA LEU A 471 -32.93 2.11 -1.19
C LEU A 471 -34.09 2.09 -2.19
N LEU A 472 -33.88 1.58 -3.43
CA LEU A 472 -34.85 1.73 -4.52
C LEU A 472 -35.39 0.40 -5.09
N ASP A 473 -34.94 -0.77 -4.60
CA ASP A 473 -35.44 -2.11 -4.98
C ASP A 473 -35.48 -2.37 -6.51
N LEU A 474 -34.63 -1.66 -7.28
CA LEU A 474 -34.55 -1.73 -8.74
C LEU A 474 -33.66 -2.89 -9.20
N SER A 475 -34.09 -4.13 -8.92
CA SER A 475 -33.34 -5.37 -9.19
C SER A 475 -32.90 -5.58 -10.64
N SER A 476 -33.55 -4.96 -11.63
CA SER A 476 -33.28 -5.17 -13.06
C SER A 476 -32.07 -4.38 -13.57
N ASN A 477 -31.90 -3.12 -13.16
CA ASN A 477 -30.84 -2.26 -13.65
C ASN A 477 -29.48 -2.75 -13.14
N ALA A 478 -29.41 -3.16 -11.87
CA ALA A 478 -28.17 -3.63 -11.28
C ALA A 478 -27.58 -4.88 -11.97
N ARG A 479 -28.42 -5.80 -12.43
CA ARG A 479 -27.96 -6.99 -13.14
C ARG A 479 -27.37 -6.64 -14.52
N TYR A 480 -27.91 -5.62 -15.19
CA TYR A 480 -27.43 -5.17 -16.51
C TYR A 480 -26.06 -4.48 -16.43
N TYR A 481 -25.86 -3.58 -15.47
CA TYR A 481 -24.56 -2.91 -15.27
C TYR A 481 -23.44 -3.88 -14.90
N ASN A 482 -23.74 -4.89 -14.08
CA ASN A 482 -22.77 -5.93 -13.74
C ASN A 482 -22.30 -6.72 -14.97
N VAL A 483 -23.22 -7.03 -15.88
CA VAL A 483 -22.88 -7.71 -17.15
C VAL A 483 -22.03 -6.80 -18.03
N VAL A 484 -22.36 -5.51 -18.14
CA VAL A 484 -21.57 -4.54 -18.93
C VAL A 484 -20.16 -4.40 -18.37
N LEU A 485 -20.00 -4.32 -17.04
CA LEU A 485 -18.70 -4.21 -16.38
C LEU A 485 -17.85 -5.48 -16.58
N VAL A 486 -18.46 -6.67 -16.44
CA VAL A 486 -17.81 -7.97 -16.71
C VAL A 486 -17.39 -8.09 -18.17
N MET A 487 -18.26 -7.72 -19.11
CA MET A 487 -17.94 -7.75 -20.54
C MET A 487 -16.78 -6.82 -20.87
N LEU A 488 -16.81 -5.62 -20.31
CA LEU A 488 -15.82 -4.59 -20.57
C LEU A 488 -14.44 -4.97 -20.01
N THR A 489 -14.37 -5.48 -18.78
CA THR A 489 -13.12 -5.96 -18.18
C THR A 489 -12.56 -7.19 -18.86
N ALA A 490 -13.42 -8.09 -19.33
CA ALA A 490 -13.01 -9.21 -20.17
C ALA A 490 -12.40 -8.73 -21.49
N ILE A 491 -13.06 -7.80 -22.20
CA ILE A 491 -12.56 -7.22 -23.46
C ILE A 491 -11.20 -6.54 -23.24
N ILE A 492 -11.09 -5.69 -22.23
CA ILE A 492 -9.85 -4.96 -21.91
C ILE A 492 -8.73 -5.93 -21.60
N GLY A 493 -8.96 -6.88 -20.69
CA GLY A 493 -7.89 -7.78 -20.32
C GLY A 493 -7.51 -8.74 -21.45
N LEU A 494 -8.46 -9.21 -22.27
CA LEU A 494 -8.18 -10.01 -23.47
C LEU A 494 -7.34 -9.22 -24.48
N PHE A 495 -7.66 -7.94 -24.67
CA PHE A 495 -6.93 -7.04 -25.54
C PHE A 495 -5.49 -6.81 -25.06
N ILE A 496 -5.30 -6.62 -23.75
CA ILE A 496 -3.95 -6.50 -23.17
C ILE A 496 -3.18 -7.81 -23.33
N ILE A 497 -3.82 -8.95 -23.02
CA ILE A 497 -3.19 -10.27 -23.13
C ILE A 497 -2.74 -10.55 -24.58
N TYR A 498 -3.62 -10.28 -25.56
CA TYR A 498 -3.36 -10.63 -26.95
C TYR A 498 -2.22 -9.82 -27.57
N ARG A 499 -1.91 -8.62 -27.06
CA ARG A 499 -0.82 -7.79 -27.59
C ARG A 499 0.42 -7.72 -26.71
N GLU A 500 0.36 -7.91 -25.39
CA GLU A 500 1.57 -7.94 -24.54
C GLU A 500 2.30 -9.27 -24.61
N ILE A 501 1.57 -10.39 -24.54
CA ILE A 501 2.20 -11.71 -24.52
C ILE A 501 2.48 -12.12 -25.95
N LYS A 502 3.72 -12.53 -26.27
CA LYS A 502 4.02 -13.06 -27.62
C LYS A 502 3.72 -14.54 -27.74
N ASN A 503 3.89 -15.28 -26.65
CA ASN A 503 3.71 -16.73 -26.62
C ASN A 503 2.21 -17.10 -26.77
N PRO A 504 1.82 -17.79 -27.85
CA PRO A 504 0.42 -18.07 -28.16
C PRO A 504 -0.27 -18.91 -27.07
N THR A 505 0.48 -19.81 -26.47
CA THR A 505 0.01 -20.69 -25.39
C THR A 505 -0.29 -19.92 -24.12
N LEU A 506 0.63 -19.04 -23.72
CA LEU A 506 0.45 -18.19 -22.55
C LEU A 506 -0.71 -17.21 -22.75
N LYS A 507 -0.92 -16.70 -23.98
CA LYS A 507 -2.12 -15.90 -24.30
C LYS A 507 -3.39 -16.67 -23.98
N ILE A 508 -3.53 -17.90 -24.47
CA ILE A 508 -4.75 -18.70 -24.28
C ILE A 508 -5.01 -18.94 -22.80
N VAL A 509 -3.99 -19.36 -22.04
CA VAL A 509 -4.15 -19.62 -20.59
C VAL A 509 -4.58 -18.37 -19.84
N LEU A 510 -3.94 -17.22 -20.13
CA LEU A 510 -4.28 -15.96 -19.47
C LEU A 510 -5.66 -15.45 -19.88
N SER A 511 -6.04 -15.62 -21.15
CA SER A 511 -7.37 -15.26 -21.65
C SER A 511 -8.46 -16.08 -20.98
N VAL A 512 -8.28 -17.40 -20.90
CA VAL A 512 -9.24 -18.30 -20.23
C VAL A 512 -9.31 -17.98 -18.74
N MET A 513 -8.16 -17.78 -18.09
CA MET A 513 -8.12 -17.39 -16.68
C MET A 513 -8.86 -16.08 -16.44
N LEU A 514 -8.63 -15.06 -17.27
CA LEU A 514 -9.27 -13.77 -17.14
C LEU A 514 -10.79 -13.88 -17.34
N ILE A 515 -11.25 -14.61 -18.36
CA ILE A 515 -12.68 -14.83 -18.59
C ILE A 515 -13.30 -15.55 -17.40
N ALA A 516 -12.65 -16.60 -16.89
CA ALA A 516 -13.13 -17.32 -15.72
C ALA A 516 -13.17 -16.40 -14.48
N LEU A 517 -12.12 -15.64 -14.23
CA LEU A 517 -12.03 -14.76 -13.07
C LEU A 517 -13.07 -13.63 -13.15
N ASN A 518 -13.37 -13.10 -14.35
CA ASN A 518 -14.46 -12.16 -14.57
C ASN A 518 -15.85 -12.80 -14.46
N TYR A 519 -16.02 -14.05 -14.89
CA TYR A 519 -17.28 -14.78 -14.77
C TYR A 519 -17.66 -15.05 -13.31
N PHE A 520 -16.68 -15.47 -12.50
CA PHE A 520 -16.86 -15.72 -11.08
C PHE A 520 -16.78 -14.44 -10.22
N ALA A 521 -16.20 -13.37 -10.75
CA ALA A 521 -16.28 -12.04 -10.16
C ALA A 521 -17.65 -11.41 -10.44
N TYR A 522 -18.67 -11.91 -9.74
CA TYR A 522 -19.97 -11.25 -9.71
C TYR A 522 -19.78 -9.84 -9.10
N SER A 523 -19.72 -8.84 -9.97
CA SER A 523 -19.66 -7.38 -9.79
C SER A 523 -18.56 -6.75 -8.92
N GLU A 524 -18.10 -7.39 -7.84
CA GLU A 524 -17.38 -6.67 -6.77
C GLU A 524 -15.94 -7.13 -6.53
N THR A 525 -15.55 -8.32 -7.01
CA THR A 525 -14.13 -8.75 -7.08
C THR A 525 -13.50 -8.44 -8.44
N LEU A 526 -14.21 -7.71 -9.30
CA LEU A 526 -13.76 -7.36 -10.64
C LEU A 526 -12.61 -6.33 -10.62
N SER A 527 -12.57 -5.45 -9.61
CA SER A 527 -11.40 -4.62 -9.30
C SER A 527 -10.17 -5.45 -8.91
N LEU A 528 -10.39 -6.56 -8.19
CA LEU A 528 -9.34 -7.51 -7.84
C LEU A 528 -8.80 -8.22 -9.10
N ALA A 529 -9.68 -8.61 -10.02
CA ALA A 529 -9.30 -9.22 -11.30
C ALA A 529 -8.37 -8.31 -12.12
N ILE A 530 -8.74 -7.03 -12.23
CA ILE A 530 -7.95 -6.03 -12.96
C ILE A 530 -6.61 -5.77 -12.26
N THR A 531 -6.60 -5.59 -10.94
CA THR A 531 -5.35 -5.30 -10.21
C THR A 531 -4.35 -6.45 -10.29
N LEU A 532 -4.84 -7.70 -10.24
CA LEU A 532 -4.00 -8.89 -10.45
C LEU A 532 -3.48 -8.97 -11.89
N LEU A 533 -4.32 -8.67 -12.89
CA LEU A 533 -3.91 -8.63 -14.29
C LEU A 533 -2.82 -7.57 -14.51
N LEU A 534 -3.01 -6.37 -13.96
CA LEU A 534 -2.02 -5.30 -14.02
C LEU A 534 -0.73 -5.69 -13.32
N MET A 535 -0.81 -6.32 -12.14
CA MET A 535 0.37 -6.82 -11.45
C MET A 535 1.13 -7.86 -12.29
N LEU A 536 0.41 -8.73 -12.98
CA LEU A 536 0.98 -9.71 -13.90
C LEU A 536 1.65 -9.04 -15.11
N ILE A 537 1.01 -8.04 -15.73
CA ILE A 537 1.57 -7.27 -16.85
C ILE A 537 2.83 -6.51 -16.43
N TYR A 538 2.83 -5.87 -15.26
CA TYR A 538 4.02 -5.15 -14.79
C TYR A 538 5.13 -6.09 -14.34
N ALA A 539 4.80 -7.27 -13.82
CA ALA A 539 5.76 -8.35 -13.61
C ALA A 539 6.35 -8.85 -14.94
N PHE A 540 5.56 -8.93 -16.01
CA PHE A 540 6.02 -9.27 -17.37
C PHE A 540 6.96 -8.21 -17.94
N ARG A 541 6.64 -6.93 -17.74
CA ARG A 541 7.43 -5.78 -18.21
C ARG A 541 8.69 -5.51 -17.37
N ASP A 542 8.95 -6.31 -16.34
CA ASP A 542 10.02 -6.10 -15.33
C ASP A 542 10.02 -4.67 -14.73
N SER A 543 8.84 -4.05 -14.70
CA SER A 543 8.66 -2.70 -14.14
C SER A 543 8.52 -2.79 -12.63
N LYS A 544 9.60 -2.48 -11.91
CA LYS A 544 9.59 -2.45 -10.44
C LYS A 544 8.54 -1.49 -9.88
N TRP A 545 8.38 -0.32 -10.51
CA TRP A 545 7.38 0.68 -10.08
C TRP A 545 5.95 0.24 -10.35
N GLY A 546 5.68 -0.29 -11.55
CA GLY A 546 4.36 -0.79 -11.89
C GLY A 546 3.93 -1.96 -11.00
N LEU A 547 4.87 -2.83 -10.62
CA LEU A 547 4.62 -3.91 -9.67
C LEU A 547 4.28 -3.38 -8.28
N THR A 548 5.02 -2.38 -7.77
CA THR A 548 4.74 -1.76 -6.48
C THR A 548 3.36 -1.08 -6.47
N VAL A 549 3.05 -0.27 -7.49
CA VAL A 549 1.77 0.45 -7.59
C VAL A 549 0.59 -0.53 -7.68
N SER A 550 0.67 -1.53 -8.56
CA SER A 550 -0.38 -2.56 -8.67
C SER A 550 -0.52 -3.41 -7.39
N THR A 551 0.56 -3.69 -6.67
CA THR A 551 0.49 -4.40 -5.37
C THR A 551 -0.20 -3.56 -4.29
N LEU A 552 0.14 -2.27 -4.19
CA LEU A 552 -0.54 -1.34 -3.28
C LEU A 552 -2.02 -1.20 -3.64
N ALA A 553 -2.33 -1.07 -4.93
CA ALA A 553 -3.70 -1.00 -5.43
C ALA A 553 -4.48 -2.28 -5.11
N THR A 554 -3.87 -3.47 -5.28
CA THR A 554 -4.47 -4.76 -4.92
C THR A 554 -4.73 -4.83 -3.42
N THR A 555 -3.79 -4.37 -2.58
CA THR A 555 -3.92 -4.37 -1.12
C THR A 555 -5.06 -3.46 -0.68
N TYR A 556 -5.15 -2.27 -1.26
CA TYR A 556 -6.24 -1.33 -1.03
C TYR A 556 -7.59 -1.92 -1.45
N VAL A 557 -7.68 -2.50 -2.66
CA VAL A 557 -8.88 -3.18 -3.14
C VAL A 557 -9.31 -4.30 -2.20
N ILE A 558 -8.38 -5.10 -1.66
CA ILE A 558 -8.69 -6.16 -0.68
C ILE A 558 -9.20 -5.57 0.64
N PHE A 559 -8.53 -4.56 1.19
CA PHE A 559 -8.94 -3.87 2.41
C PHE A 559 -10.38 -3.34 2.29
N VAL A 560 -10.63 -2.66 1.19
CA VAL A 560 -11.92 -2.10 0.84
C VAL A 560 -12.97 -3.19 0.58
N TYR A 561 -12.61 -4.27 -0.12
CA TYR A 561 -13.49 -5.42 -0.34
C TYR A 561 -14.03 -5.98 0.99
N TYR A 562 -13.15 -6.08 1.98
CA TYR A 562 -13.50 -6.64 3.28
C TYR A 562 -14.36 -5.69 4.12
N LEU A 563 -14.03 -4.39 4.16
CA LEU A 563 -14.67 -3.41 5.05
C LEU A 563 -15.79 -2.57 4.42
N GLY A 564 -15.73 -2.30 3.11
CA GLY A 564 -16.61 -1.34 2.43
C GLY A 564 -17.87 -1.94 1.79
N PHE A 565 -17.85 -3.24 1.44
CA PHE A 565 -19.01 -3.89 0.80
C PHE A 565 -19.93 -4.55 1.82
N TYR A 566 -21.21 -4.18 1.78
CA TYR A 566 -22.32 -4.75 2.57
C TYR A 566 -22.77 -6.11 2.02
N LYS A 567 -21.83 -7.05 1.87
CA LYS A 567 -22.12 -8.46 1.58
C LYS A 567 -21.82 -9.34 2.78
N THR A 568 -22.51 -10.47 2.82
CA THR A 568 -22.25 -11.48 3.83
C THR A 568 -20.80 -11.97 3.71
N LEU A 569 -20.19 -12.34 4.84
CA LEU A 569 -18.86 -12.96 4.85
C LEU A 569 -18.81 -14.26 4.03
N LEU A 570 -19.96 -14.90 3.82
CA LEU A 570 -20.11 -16.06 2.97
C LEU A 570 -19.88 -15.74 1.48
N ASP A 571 -20.55 -14.73 0.95
CA ASP A 571 -20.36 -14.34 -0.45
C ASP A 571 -18.91 -13.94 -0.70
N LYS A 572 -18.31 -13.24 0.28
CA LYS A 572 -16.89 -12.88 0.27
C LYS A 572 -15.99 -14.11 0.25
N SER A 573 -16.31 -15.11 1.06
CA SER A 573 -15.59 -16.38 1.11
C SER A 573 -15.63 -17.14 -0.21
N ILE A 574 -16.82 -17.29 -0.80
CA ILE A 574 -17.02 -18.05 -2.04
C ILE A 574 -16.21 -17.41 -3.17
N ALA A 575 -16.31 -16.09 -3.33
CA ALA A 575 -15.58 -15.38 -4.37
C ALA A 575 -14.06 -15.52 -4.24
N LEU A 576 -13.51 -15.40 -3.03
CA LEU A 576 -12.07 -15.56 -2.77
C LEU A 576 -11.61 -17.01 -2.97
N SER A 577 -12.35 -17.98 -2.46
CA SER A 577 -12.04 -19.41 -2.63
C SER A 577 -12.03 -19.83 -4.10
N ILE A 578 -13.02 -19.39 -4.89
CA ILE A 578 -13.06 -19.67 -6.33
C ILE A 578 -11.90 -18.99 -7.05
N SER A 579 -11.63 -17.71 -6.74
CA SER A 579 -10.49 -16.98 -7.33
C SER A 579 -9.17 -17.69 -7.04
N GLY A 580 -8.97 -18.18 -5.81
CA GLY A 580 -7.82 -18.99 -5.44
C GLY A 580 -7.73 -20.30 -6.22
N GLY A 581 -8.85 -21.01 -6.36
CA GLY A 581 -8.94 -22.25 -7.15
C GLY A 581 -8.61 -22.05 -8.62
N LEU A 582 -9.13 -21.00 -9.26
CA LEU A 582 -8.84 -20.66 -10.66
C LEU A 582 -7.36 -20.36 -10.88
N LEU A 583 -6.73 -19.61 -9.97
CA LEU A 583 -5.29 -19.34 -10.04
C LEU A 583 -4.47 -20.62 -9.87
N LEU A 584 -4.91 -21.54 -9.00
CA LEU A 584 -4.26 -22.84 -8.86
C LEU A 584 -4.41 -23.70 -10.13
N VAL A 585 -5.58 -23.72 -10.76
CA VAL A 585 -5.79 -24.41 -12.04
C VAL A 585 -4.90 -23.80 -13.12
N ALA A 586 -4.86 -22.47 -13.24
CA ALA A 586 -3.98 -21.78 -14.19
C ALA A 586 -2.51 -22.14 -13.94
N TYR A 587 -2.08 -22.20 -12.67
CA TYR A 587 -0.76 -22.66 -12.29
C TYR A 587 -0.47 -24.10 -12.76
N LEU A 588 -1.40 -25.03 -12.51
CA LEU A 588 -1.26 -26.45 -12.88
C LEU A 588 -1.21 -26.64 -14.39
N VAL A 589 -2.06 -25.91 -15.12
CA VAL A 589 -2.06 -25.88 -16.60
C VAL A 589 -0.71 -25.40 -17.11
N LEU A 590 -0.16 -24.30 -16.57
CA LEU A 590 1.18 -23.83 -16.95
C LEU A 590 2.29 -24.81 -16.56
N LYS A 591 2.17 -25.49 -15.42
CA LYS A 591 3.20 -26.41 -14.91
C LYS A 591 3.24 -27.75 -15.66
N TYR A 592 2.08 -28.34 -15.92
CA TYR A 592 1.97 -29.71 -16.45
C TYR A 592 1.52 -29.77 -17.91
N GLY A 593 0.67 -28.84 -18.35
CA GLY A 593 0.16 -28.81 -19.70
C GLY A 593 1.19 -28.44 -20.77
N PHE A 594 2.32 -27.82 -20.37
CA PHE A 594 3.28 -27.22 -21.31
C PHE A 594 4.74 -27.57 -21.03
N LYS A 595 5.04 -28.84 -20.72
CA LYS A 595 6.41 -29.35 -20.68
C LYS A 595 7.08 -29.17 -22.05
N GLY A 596 8.15 -28.36 -22.12
CA GLY A 596 8.96 -28.15 -23.34
C GLY A 596 8.97 -26.71 -23.89
N VAL A 597 8.08 -25.82 -23.42
CA VAL A 597 8.05 -24.40 -23.85
C VAL A 597 9.14 -23.55 -23.17
N GLU A 598 9.76 -24.07 -22.11
CA GLU A 598 10.84 -23.42 -21.35
C GLU A 598 12.14 -23.29 -22.15
N ALA A 599 12.28 -24.02 -23.27
CA ALA A 599 13.49 -24.01 -24.10
C ALA A 599 13.55 -22.87 -25.14
N ASN A 600 12.47 -22.10 -25.30
CA ASN A 600 12.38 -20.98 -26.25
C ASN A 600 12.28 -19.63 -25.52
N GLU A 601 13.09 -19.41 -24.48
CA GLU A 601 13.33 -18.05 -23.95
C GLU A 601 14.10 -17.19 -24.95
#